data_AF-A0A428W4L2-F1
#
_entry.id   AF-A0A428W4L2-F1
#
_cell.length_a   1.000
_cell.length_b   1.000
_cell.length_c   1.000
_cell.angle_alpha   90.00
_cell.angle_beta   90.00
_cell.angle_gamma   90.00
#
_symmetry.space_group_name_H-M   'P 1'
#
loop_
_entity.id
_entity.type
_entity.pdbx_description
1 polymer ?
#
loop_
_entity_poly.entity_id
_entity_poly.type
_entity_poly.pdbx_seq_one_letter_code
_entity_poly.pdbx_strand_id
1 'polypeptide(L)'
;MAGSAHTDVAAYVLGVLSEAENAQFEAHLMNCPHCQLDLIELYQLPDVLDLVKRSWPEPPMPAPSPRTLSPGPRVLRGLMEEAAVKRRRRKRVGLLAGAAAAAAVIAGPLVTLAVRPADAVPPAALASPSGKQPPPVSSVPATSTAPPSAGAPAQPGGGQTYGRGSGGSAVSAVVTVSPVEWGSRVDLELRGIVGPVKCQLVAVSTAGDERVVSSWAVPPKGFGIPGSPEPLRLQGSISLAMDQIGRFEVRGDDGSVLVVVQR
;
A
#
# COMPACT_ATOMS: atom_id res chain seq x y z
N MET A 1 -2.55 10.02 9.53
CA MET A 1 -2.88 8.57 9.45
C MET A 1 -4.38 8.47 9.69
N ALA A 2 -5.18 8.14 8.68
CA ALA A 2 -6.65 8.18 8.78
C ALA A 2 -7.38 7.13 7.92
N GLY A 3 -6.64 6.26 7.22
CA GLY A 3 -7.21 5.29 6.27
C GLY A 3 -7.45 3.88 6.82
N SER A 4 -7.21 3.64 8.12
CA SER A 4 -7.39 2.32 8.75
C SER A 4 -8.62 2.22 9.65
N ALA A 5 -8.90 3.27 10.45
CA ALA A 5 -9.94 3.25 11.50
C ALA A 5 -11.37 2.91 11.01
N HIS A 6 -11.66 3.15 9.73
CA HIS A 6 -12.94 2.81 9.10
C HIS A 6 -13.02 1.34 8.63
N THR A 7 -11.88 0.65 8.49
CA THR A 7 -11.82 -0.78 8.10
C THR A 7 -12.06 -1.71 9.29
N ASP A 8 -11.85 -1.21 10.50
CA ASP A 8 -11.89 -1.99 11.74
C ASP A 8 -13.32 -2.41 12.14
N VAL A 9 -14.37 -1.81 11.55
CA VAL A 9 -15.79 -2.14 11.81
C VAL A 9 -16.08 -3.64 11.63
N ALA A 10 -15.58 -4.25 10.55
CA ALA A 10 -15.78 -5.67 10.29
C ALA A 10 -14.98 -6.56 11.26
N ALA A 11 -13.79 -6.12 11.68
CA ALA A 11 -12.98 -6.85 12.65
C ALA A 11 -13.58 -6.79 14.07
N TYR A 12 -14.22 -5.68 14.42
CA TYR A 12 -15.00 -5.50 15.65
C TYR A 12 -16.23 -6.42 15.67
N VAL A 13 -17.06 -6.38 14.62
CA VAL A 13 -18.26 -7.23 14.49
C VAL A 13 -17.94 -8.73 14.50
N LEU A 14 -16.80 -9.14 13.94
CA LEU A 14 -16.35 -10.53 13.94
C LEU A 14 -15.55 -10.92 15.20
N GLY A 15 -15.35 -10.01 16.17
CA GLY A 15 -14.64 -10.28 17.41
C GLY A 15 -13.15 -10.61 17.26
N VAL A 16 -12.50 -10.08 16.21
CA VAL A 16 -11.10 -10.39 15.85
C VAL A 16 -10.11 -9.39 16.46
N LEU A 17 -10.56 -8.18 16.79
CA LEU A 17 -9.76 -7.14 17.44
C LEU A 17 -9.40 -7.51 18.89
N SER A 18 -8.20 -7.11 19.34
CA SER A 18 -7.81 -7.22 20.75
C SER A 18 -8.52 -6.18 21.63
N GLU A 19 -8.51 -6.40 22.95
CA GLU A 19 -9.11 -5.49 23.95
C GLU A 19 -8.67 -4.02 23.80
N ALA A 20 -7.39 -3.79 23.50
CA ALA A 20 -6.85 -2.45 23.28
C ALA A 20 -7.31 -1.80 21.96
N GLU A 21 -7.53 -2.61 20.92
CA GLU A 21 -8.03 -2.14 19.63
C GLU A 21 -9.54 -1.88 19.69
N ASN A 22 -10.31 -2.73 20.40
CA ASN A 22 -11.73 -2.49 20.70
C ASN A 22 -11.92 -1.17 21.44
N ALA A 23 -11.19 -0.92 22.52
CA ALA A 23 -11.28 0.34 23.27
C ALA A 23 -10.91 1.58 22.42
N GLN A 24 -9.97 1.44 21.48
CA GLN A 24 -9.63 2.52 20.53
C GLN A 24 -10.74 2.73 19.48
N PHE A 25 -11.35 1.65 19.00
CA PHE A 25 -12.42 1.69 18.00
C PHE A 25 -13.75 2.19 18.59
N GLU A 26 -14.11 1.81 19.82
CA GLU A 26 -15.27 2.34 20.55
C GLU A 26 -15.17 3.86 20.77
N ALA A 27 -13.98 4.35 21.14
CA ALA A 27 -13.72 5.78 21.26
C ALA A 27 -13.86 6.54 19.92
N HIS A 28 -13.58 5.87 18.80
CA HIS A 28 -13.81 6.41 17.45
C HIS A 28 -15.29 6.36 17.03
N LEU A 29 -15.98 5.24 17.30
CA LEU A 29 -17.42 5.04 17.02
C LEU A 29 -18.26 6.16 17.62
N MET A 30 -18.01 6.55 18.88
CA MET A 30 -18.74 7.63 19.57
C MET A 30 -18.73 8.96 18.80
N ASN A 31 -17.73 9.21 17.95
CA ASN A 31 -17.54 10.47 17.24
C ASN A 31 -17.58 10.31 15.70
N CYS A 32 -17.94 9.14 15.17
CA CYS A 32 -17.99 8.88 13.73
C CYS A 32 -19.34 8.30 13.25
N PRO A 33 -20.22 9.09 12.61
CA PRO A 33 -21.51 8.60 12.15
C PRO A 33 -21.41 7.60 10.97
N HIS A 34 -20.29 7.61 10.22
CA HIS A 34 -20.06 6.63 9.15
C HIS A 34 -19.91 5.23 9.74
N CYS A 35 -18.96 5.04 10.67
CA CYS A 35 -18.73 3.75 11.33
C CYS A 35 -19.95 3.27 12.15
N GLN A 36 -20.80 4.19 12.63
CA GLN A 36 -22.10 3.83 13.25
C GLN A 36 -23.10 3.24 12.24
N LEU A 37 -23.17 3.78 11.01
CA LEU A 37 -24.00 3.24 9.94
C LEU A 37 -23.45 1.90 9.44
N ASP A 38 -22.14 1.81 9.22
CA ASP A 38 -21.46 0.60 8.77
C ASP A 38 -21.65 -0.56 9.78
N LEU A 39 -21.65 -0.24 11.08
CA LEU A 39 -21.94 -1.19 12.16
C LEU A 39 -23.39 -1.71 12.11
N ILE A 40 -24.35 -0.86 11.73
CA ILE A 40 -25.77 -1.25 11.56
C ILE A 40 -25.97 -2.12 10.30
N GLU A 41 -25.21 -1.89 9.23
CA GLU A 41 -25.21 -2.77 8.06
C GLU A 41 -24.58 -4.14 8.38
N LEU A 42 -23.48 -4.15 9.13
CA LEU A 42 -22.68 -5.36 9.38
C LEU A 42 -23.16 -6.22 10.55
N TYR A 43 -23.95 -5.73 11.52
CA TYR A 43 -24.27 -6.52 12.73
C TYR A 43 -25.01 -7.84 12.45
N GLN A 44 -25.70 -7.98 11.30
CA GLN A 44 -26.40 -9.21 10.90
C GLN A 44 -25.48 -10.24 10.21
N LEU A 45 -24.27 -9.83 9.82
CA LEU A 45 -23.33 -10.70 9.10
C LEU A 45 -22.89 -11.94 9.90
N PRO A 46 -22.60 -11.88 11.22
CA PRO A 46 -22.24 -13.06 12.01
C PRO A 46 -23.30 -14.17 11.97
N ASP A 47 -24.59 -13.84 12.07
CA ASP A 47 -25.68 -14.83 12.03
C ASP A 47 -25.76 -15.52 10.66
N VAL A 48 -25.56 -14.77 9.57
CA VAL A 48 -25.50 -15.31 8.20
C VAL A 48 -24.28 -16.20 8.02
N LEU A 49 -23.11 -15.80 8.52
CA LEU A 49 -21.89 -16.61 8.48
C LEU A 49 -22.03 -17.90 9.30
N ASP A 50 -22.69 -17.86 10.45
CA ASP A 50 -22.91 -19.06 11.27
C ASP A 50 -23.96 -20.00 10.64
N LEU A 51 -24.93 -19.49 9.87
CA LEU A 51 -25.80 -20.31 9.01
C LEU A 51 -25.03 -20.96 7.84
N VAL A 52 -24.13 -20.22 7.19
CA VAL A 52 -23.24 -20.77 6.14
C VAL A 52 -22.34 -21.85 6.73
N LYS A 53 -21.73 -21.62 7.89
CA LYS A 53 -20.87 -22.57 8.61
C LYS A 53 -21.58 -23.88 9.00
N ARG A 54 -22.90 -23.84 9.22
CA ARG A 54 -23.72 -25.04 9.51
C ARG A 54 -24.19 -25.79 8.25
N SER A 55 -24.23 -25.12 7.10
CA SER A 55 -24.72 -25.69 5.83
C SER A 55 -23.61 -26.08 4.86
N TRP A 56 -22.42 -25.50 5.02
CA TRP A 56 -21.22 -25.89 4.29
C TRP A 56 -20.64 -27.19 4.88
N PRO A 57 -20.50 -28.29 4.11
CA PRO A 57 -19.81 -29.47 4.59
C PRO A 57 -18.34 -29.12 4.80
N GLU A 58 -17.81 -29.37 6.00
CA GLU A 58 -16.41 -29.03 6.30
C GLU A 58 -15.50 -29.73 5.28
N PRO A 59 -14.77 -28.97 4.43
CA PRO A 59 -13.91 -29.59 3.43
C PRO A 59 -12.86 -30.42 4.17
N PRO A 60 -12.41 -31.57 3.61
CA PRO A 60 -11.47 -32.45 4.29
C PRO A 60 -10.13 -31.71 4.51
N MET A 61 -10.03 -31.04 5.65
CA MET A 61 -8.88 -30.25 6.05
C MET A 61 -7.66 -31.17 6.06
N PRO A 62 -6.67 -30.95 5.19
CA PRO A 62 -5.49 -31.79 5.15
C PRO A 62 -4.81 -31.70 6.52
N ALA A 63 -4.76 -32.84 7.23
CA ALA A 63 -4.34 -32.90 8.62
C ALA A 63 -3.04 -32.10 8.83
N PRO A 64 -2.98 -31.20 9.84
CA PRO A 64 -1.98 -30.14 9.89
C PRO A 64 -0.57 -30.73 9.93
N SER A 65 0.09 -30.73 8.77
CA SER A 65 1.44 -31.27 8.66
C SER A 65 2.37 -30.51 9.61
N PRO A 66 3.35 -31.16 10.27
CA PRO A 66 4.20 -30.52 11.28
C PRO A 66 5.10 -29.38 10.73
N ARG A 67 4.95 -29.01 9.46
CA ARG A 67 5.57 -27.85 8.80
C ARG A 67 4.78 -26.55 8.99
N THR A 68 3.48 -26.58 9.29
CA THR A 68 2.65 -25.36 9.40
C THR A 68 2.57 -24.80 10.82
N LEU A 69 2.74 -25.65 11.84
CA LEU A 69 2.67 -25.27 13.27
C LEU A 69 4.04 -24.96 13.92
N SER A 70 5.14 -25.04 13.16
CA SER A 70 6.47 -24.76 13.69
C SER A 70 7.32 -23.98 12.67
N PRO A 71 7.54 -22.66 12.90
CA PRO A 71 8.61 -21.93 12.23
C PRO A 71 9.94 -22.59 12.59
N GLY A 72 10.46 -23.40 11.67
CA GLY A 72 11.53 -24.36 11.97
C GLY A 72 12.73 -23.69 12.66
N PRO A 73 13.44 -24.38 13.58
CA PRO A 73 14.36 -23.76 14.54
C PRO A 73 15.52 -22.95 13.93
N ARG A 74 15.78 -23.06 12.62
CA ARG A 74 16.68 -22.19 11.88
C ARG A 74 16.14 -20.75 11.70
N VAL A 75 14.83 -20.57 11.48
CA VAL A 75 14.18 -19.26 11.34
C VAL A 75 14.19 -18.51 12.67
N LEU A 76 13.79 -19.19 13.75
CA LEU A 76 13.86 -18.65 15.12
C LEU A 76 15.30 -18.29 15.52
N ARG A 77 16.30 -19.12 15.17
CA ARG A 77 17.72 -18.80 15.37
C ARG A 77 18.16 -17.57 14.56
N GLY A 78 17.80 -17.48 13.28
CA GLY A 78 18.11 -16.32 12.44
C GLY A 78 17.58 -15.02 13.05
N LEU A 79 16.30 -14.99 13.46
CA LEU A 79 15.69 -13.82 14.11
C LEU A 79 16.34 -13.49 15.47
N MET A 80 16.73 -14.49 16.26
CA MET A 80 17.47 -14.26 17.51
C MET A 80 18.90 -13.75 17.27
N GLU A 81 19.57 -14.21 16.21
CA GLU A 81 20.92 -13.79 15.84
C GLU A 81 20.93 -12.36 15.28
N GLU A 82 19.99 -12.03 14.40
CA GLU A 82 19.66 -10.68 13.93
C GLU A 82 19.42 -9.72 15.12
N ALA A 83 18.57 -10.12 16.07
CA ALA A 83 18.30 -9.36 17.28
C ALA A 83 19.53 -9.21 18.19
N ALA A 84 20.38 -10.24 18.30
CA ALA A 84 21.62 -10.20 19.06
C ALA A 84 22.65 -9.25 18.42
N VAL A 85 22.81 -9.27 17.10
CA VAL A 85 23.66 -8.33 16.35
C VAL A 85 23.16 -6.89 16.54
N LYS A 86 21.85 -6.65 16.38
CA LYS A 86 21.22 -5.33 16.56
C LYS A 86 21.38 -4.81 17.99
N ARG A 87 21.25 -5.68 19.01
CA ARG A 87 21.51 -5.36 20.43
C ARG A 87 22.98 -5.07 20.71
N ARG A 88 23.92 -5.84 20.15
CA ARG A 88 25.38 -5.59 20.26
C ARG A 88 25.76 -4.26 19.59
N ARG A 89 25.22 -3.93 18.42
CA ARG A 89 25.43 -2.64 17.73
C ARG A 89 24.91 -1.47 18.56
N ARG A 90 23.69 -1.56 19.10
CA ARG A 90 23.13 -0.53 20.01
C ARG A 90 24.00 -0.32 21.26
N LYS A 91 24.47 -1.39 21.92
CA LYS A 91 25.39 -1.25 23.08
C LYS A 91 26.71 -0.57 22.71
N ARG A 92 27.34 -0.94 21.58
CA ARG A 92 28.60 -0.30 21.11
C ARG A 92 28.41 1.18 20.79
N VAL A 93 27.35 1.55 20.08
CA VAL A 93 27.04 2.97 19.77
C VAL A 93 26.73 3.77 21.04
N GLY A 94 25.98 3.21 21.98
CA GLY A 94 25.70 3.85 23.28
C GLY A 94 26.95 4.08 24.13
N LEU A 95 27.90 3.12 24.14
CA LEU A 95 29.20 3.29 24.82
C LEU A 95 30.05 4.40 24.19
N LEU A 96 30.10 4.48 22.85
CA LEU A 96 30.83 5.54 22.14
C LEU A 96 30.20 6.91 22.38
N ALA A 97 28.87 7.02 22.36
CA ALA A 97 28.14 8.26 22.67
C ALA A 97 28.35 8.69 24.13
N GLY A 98 28.33 7.74 25.08
CA GLY A 98 28.61 8.00 26.49
C GLY A 98 30.04 8.49 26.74
N ALA A 99 31.03 7.92 26.05
CA ALA A 99 32.42 8.39 26.12
C ALA A 99 32.58 9.82 25.57
N ALA A 100 31.92 10.15 24.45
CA ALA A 100 31.91 11.50 23.91
C ALA A 100 31.25 12.52 24.86
N ALA A 101 30.14 12.15 25.50
CA ALA A 101 29.48 12.99 26.50
C ALA A 101 30.37 13.22 27.73
N ALA A 102 31.06 12.19 28.23
CA ALA A 102 32.00 12.33 29.34
C ALA A 102 33.17 13.27 29.00
N ALA A 103 33.73 13.17 27.79
CA ALA A 103 34.77 14.08 27.33
C ALA A 103 34.29 15.55 27.25
N ALA A 104 33.06 15.78 26.77
CA ALA A 104 32.47 17.12 26.72
C ALA A 104 32.27 17.73 28.12
N VAL A 105 31.85 16.94 29.12
CA VAL A 105 31.71 17.39 30.52
C VAL A 105 33.06 17.73 31.16
N ILE A 106 34.15 17.08 30.75
CA ILE A 106 35.51 17.38 31.23
C ILE A 106 36.11 18.63 30.53
N ALA A 107 35.74 18.89 29.28
CA ALA A 107 36.20 20.07 28.53
C ALA A 107 35.43 21.36 28.86
N GLY A 108 34.13 21.27 29.17
CA GLY A 108 33.25 22.41 29.44
C GLY A 108 33.76 23.44 30.49
N PRO A 109 34.32 23.02 31.65
CA PRO A 109 34.76 23.94 32.70
C PRO A 109 35.88 24.91 32.32
N LEU A 110 36.60 24.68 31.21
CA LEU A 110 37.73 25.52 30.79
C LEU A 110 37.33 26.70 29.88
N VAL A 111 36.11 26.73 29.36
CA VAL A 111 35.68 27.74 28.35
C VAL A 111 34.92 28.92 28.99
N THR A 112 34.33 28.74 30.17
CA THR A 112 33.45 29.72 30.82
C THR A 112 34.17 30.91 31.48
N LEU A 113 35.50 30.92 31.53
CA LEU A 113 36.28 31.97 32.21
C LEU A 113 36.58 33.20 31.33
N ALA A 114 36.20 33.21 30.06
CA ALA A 114 36.74 34.14 29.07
C ALA A 114 35.87 35.37 28.69
N VAL A 115 34.57 35.41 29.01
CA VAL A 115 33.66 36.47 28.49
C VAL A 115 32.62 36.97 29.50
N ARG A 116 32.78 38.23 29.94
CA ARG A 116 31.73 39.22 30.30
C ARG A 116 32.22 40.59 29.81
N PRO A 117 31.35 41.45 29.26
CA PRO A 117 30.47 42.36 30.02
C PRO A 117 28.96 42.04 29.76
N ALA A 118 27.92 42.51 30.47
CA ALA A 118 27.59 43.76 31.18
C ALA A 118 27.22 44.95 30.25
N ASP A 119 26.03 45.56 30.25
CA ASP A 119 24.69 45.30 30.86
C ASP A 119 23.61 45.89 29.88
N ALA A 120 22.31 46.17 30.11
CA ALA A 120 21.48 46.40 31.30
C ALA A 120 19.96 46.06 31.07
N VAL A 121 19.01 46.95 31.40
CA VAL A 121 17.61 46.64 31.77
C VAL A 121 16.56 47.63 31.16
N PRO A 122 15.27 47.24 30.90
CA PRO A 122 14.31 48.00 30.07
C PRO A 122 13.05 48.54 30.82
N PRO A 123 12.11 49.20 30.09
CA PRO A 123 10.64 49.10 30.28
C PRO A 123 9.91 48.65 28.98
N ALA A 124 8.78 47.89 28.97
CA ALA A 124 7.40 48.16 29.48
C ALA A 124 6.62 49.20 28.61
N ALA A 125 5.33 49.06 28.24
CA ALA A 125 4.29 48.02 28.44
C ALA A 125 3.08 48.19 27.47
N LEU A 126 1.97 47.49 27.76
CA LEU A 126 0.58 47.62 27.25
C LEU A 126 0.24 46.90 25.92
N ALA A 127 -0.96 46.37 25.64
CA ALA A 127 -2.10 45.81 26.38
C ALA A 127 -3.25 45.64 25.34
N SER A 128 -4.01 44.53 25.37
CA SER A 128 -5.19 44.34 24.49
C SER A 128 -6.51 44.65 25.22
N PRO A 129 -7.58 44.94 24.46
CA PRO A 129 -8.93 44.52 24.84
C PRO A 129 -9.66 43.72 23.74
N SER A 130 -10.77 43.08 24.11
CA SER A 130 -11.58 42.15 23.28
C SER A 130 -12.94 42.76 22.88
N GLY A 131 -13.62 42.27 21.83
CA GLY A 131 -14.97 42.76 21.48
C GLY A 131 -15.73 42.11 20.31
N LYS A 132 -16.64 41.18 20.65
CA LYS A 132 -17.95 40.86 19.99
C LYS A 132 -18.02 40.08 18.65
N GLN A 133 -19.24 39.57 18.44
CA GLN A 133 -19.71 38.39 17.67
C GLN A 133 -21.27 38.35 17.82
N PRO A 134 -22.11 37.70 16.98
CA PRO A 134 -22.35 37.69 15.51
C PRO A 134 -23.81 38.22 15.26
N PRO A 135 -24.79 37.52 14.59
CA PRO A 135 -24.94 36.82 13.29
C PRO A 135 -26.07 37.50 12.44
N PRO A 136 -26.94 36.81 11.63
CA PRO A 136 -26.83 35.65 10.71
C PRO A 136 -26.91 36.15 9.22
N VAL A 137 -27.53 35.59 8.15
CA VAL A 137 -28.45 34.46 7.79
C VAL A 137 -28.17 33.95 6.35
N SER A 138 -28.66 32.73 6.02
CA SER A 138 -29.10 32.23 4.70
C SER A 138 -28.13 32.17 3.48
N SER A 139 -28.29 31.27 2.49
CA SER A 139 -28.98 29.96 2.44
C SER A 139 -28.53 29.13 1.22
N VAL A 140 -28.67 27.80 1.36
CA VAL A 140 -28.77 26.72 0.34
C VAL A 140 -29.38 27.12 -1.03
N PRO A 141 -29.05 26.43 -2.16
CA PRO A 141 -28.86 24.97 -2.22
C PRO A 141 -27.62 24.41 -2.93
N ALA A 142 -27.30 23.16 -2.60
CA ALA A 142 -26.46 22.30 -3.41
C ALA A 142 -27.30 21.65 -4.52
N THR A 143 -26.94 21.87 -5.79
CA THR A 143 -27.51 21.12 -6.91
C THR A 143 -26.77 19.79 -7.05
N SER A 144 -27.44 18.68 -6.72
CA SER A 144 -26.93 17.36 -7.09
C SER A 144 -26.97 17.21 -8.62
N THR A 145 -25.83 16.91 -9.22
CA THR A 145 -25.72 16.57 -10.65
C THR A 145 -24.54 15.64 -10.81
N ALA A 146 -24.80 14.42 -11.28
CA ALA A 146 -23.77 13.49 -11.72
C ALA A 146 -23.57 13.65 -13.25
N PRO A 147 -22.35 13.94 -13.71
CA PRO A 147 -21.94 13.77 -15.10
C PRO A 147 -20.72 12.82 -15.21
N PRO A 148 -20.40 12.28 -16.38
CA PRO A 148 -21.17 11.14 -16.88
C PRO A 148 -20.27 9.97 -17.32
N SER A 149 -20.89 8.84 -17.66
CA SER A 149 -20.26 7.87 -18.57
C SER A 149 -20.16 8.46 -19.99
N ALA A 150 -19.19 9.34 -20.19
CA ALA A 150 -18.79 9.88 -21.48
C ALA A 150 -17.28 9.64 -21.67
N GLY A 151 -16.87 9.33 -22.90
CA GLY A 151 -15.48 8.96 -23.18
C GLY A 151 -14.51 10.07 -22.75
N ALA A 152 -13.49 9.69 -21.99
CA ALA A 152 -12.35 10.57 -21.73
C ALA A 152 -11.79 11.07 -23.08
N PRO A 153 -11.45 12.36 -23.23
CA PRO A 153 -10.87 12.85 -24.46
C PRO A 153 -9.61 12.04 -24.77
N ALA A 154 -9.46 11.61 -26.02
CA ALA A 154 -8.29 10.91 -26.50
C ALA A 154 -7.09 11.89 -26.52
N GLN A 155 -6.52 12.14 -25.35
CA GLN A 155 -5.35 12.99 -25.15
C GLN A 155 -4.23 12.42 -26.03
N PRO A 156 -3.65 13.18 -26.98
CA PRO A 156 -2.50 12.74 -27.77
C PRO A 156 -1.22 12.84 -26.93
N GLY A 157 -1.24 12.29 -25.72
CA GLY A 157 -0.07 12.10 -24.88
C GLY A 157 0.75 10.95 -25.45
N GLY A 158 2.01 11.23 -25.81
CA GLY A 158 2.92 10.27 -26.43
C GLY A 158 3.32 9.13 -25.49
N GLY A 159 2.42 8.18 -25.27
CA GLY A 159 2.75 6.89 -24.67
C GLY A 159 3.77 6.21 -25.57
N GLN A 160 4.99 6.03 -25.07
CA GLN A 160 6.01 5.34 -25.84
C GLN A 160 5.77 3.84 -25.75
N THR A 161 5.86 3.14 -26.89
CA THR A 161 5.95 1.68 -26.90
C THR A 161 7.18 1.30 -26.10
N TYR A 162 6.98 0.83 -24.88
CA TYR A 162 8.05 0.42 -23.98
C TYR A 162 8.77 -0.79 -24.58
N GLY A 163 8.04 -1.70 -25.22
CA GLY A 163 8.65 -2.71 -26.07
C GLY A 163 7.67 -3.73 -26.63
N ARG A 164 8.23 -4.72 -27.35
CA ARG A 164 7.53 -5.94 -27.75
C ARG A 164 8.27 -7.16 -27.21
N GLY A 165 7.60 -7.93 -26.37
CA GLY A 165 8.07 -9.24 -25.91
C GLY A 165 7.48 -10.37 -26.75
N SER A 166 8.23 -11.46 -26.87
CA SER A 166 7.75 -12.75 -27.37
C SER A 166 8.14 -13.85 -26.39
N GLY A 167 7.16 -14.65 -25.99
CA GLY A 167 7.36 -15.87 -25.21
C GLY A 167 7.81 -17.04 -26.08
N GLY A 168 8.23 -18.13 -25.43
CA GLY A 168 8.64 -19.37 -26.13
C GLY A 168 7.50 -20.10 -26.86
N SER A 169 6.24 -19.83 -26.50
CA SER A 169 5.06 -20.50 -27.03
C SER A 169 4.08 -19.53 -27.69
N ALA A 170 4.54 -18.84 -28.75
CA ALA A 170 3.76 -17.92 -29.61
C ALA A 170 3.05 -16.71 -28.94
N VAL A 171 3.08 -16.58 -27.61
CA VAL A 171 2.53 -15.42 -26.90
C VAL A 171 3.36 -14.17 -27.23
N SER A 172 2.72 -13.12 -27.73
CA SER A 172 3.37 -11.81 -27.95
C SER A 172 2.68 -10.72 -27.17
N ALA A 173 3.48 -9.88 -26.51
CA ALA A 173 3.02 -8.76 -25.70
C ALA A 173 3.62 -7.46 -26.23
N VAL A 174 2.80 -6.42 -26.38
CA VAL A 174 3.24 -5.04 -26.61
C VAL A 174 2.80 -4.23 -25.40
N VAL A 175 3.74 -3.50 -24.79
CA VAL A 175 3.44 -2.60 -23.67
C VAL A 175 3.75 -1.17 -24.09
N THR A 176 2.79 -0.28 -23.88
CA THR A 176 2.93 1.16 -24.05
C THR A 176 2.87 1.82 -22.66
N VAL A 177 3.79 2.73 -22.38
CA VAL A 177 3.84 3.45 -21.09
C VAL A 177 3.68 4.94 -21.32
N SER A 178 2.75 5.55 -20.59
CA SER A 178 2.55 7.00 -20.56
C SER A 178 2.83 7.57 -19.16
N PRO A 179 3.64 8.62 -19.03
CA PRO A 179 3.91 9.25 -17.74
C PRO A 179 2.69 10.03 -17.25
N VAL A 180 2.48 10.03 -15.93
CA VAL A 180 1.40 10.74 -15.23
C VAL A 180 1.93 11.28 -13.89
N GLU A 181 1.27 12.27 -13.30
CA GLU A 181 1.77 12.99 -12.11
C GLU A 181 2.07 12.08 -10.90
N TRP A 182 1.38 10.93 -10.80
CA TRP A 182 1.52 9.95 -9.72
C TRP A 182 2.36 8.71 -10.10
N GLY A 183 2.98 8.67 -11.29
CA GLY A 183 3.79 7.54 -11.74
C GLY A 183 3.63 7.24 -13.24
N SER A 184 3.19 6.02 -13.57
CA SER A 184 3.03 5.55 -14.95
C SER A 184 1.68 4.88 -15.18
N ARG A 185 1.03 5.22 -16.30
CA ARG A 185 -0.07 4.43 -16.88
C ARG A 185 0.54 3.43 -17.88
N VAL A 186 0.02 2.22 -17.87
CA VAL A 186 0.57 1.08 -18.62
C VAL A 186 -0.55 0.43 -19.42
N ASP A 187 -0.40 0.41 -20.74
CA ASP A 187 -1.34 -0.19 -21.68
C ASP A 187 -0.71 -1.44 -22.30
N LEU A 188 -1.36 -2.60 -22.11
CA LEU A 188 -0.90 -3.91 -22.58
C LEU A 188 -1.80 -4.40 -23.72
N GLU A 189 -1.21 -4.77 -24.85
CA GLU A 189 -1.83 -5.65 -25.86
C GLU A 189 -1.14 -7.03 -25.84
N LEU A 190 -1.92 -8.10 -25.64
CA LEU A 190 -1.45 -9.48 -25.55
C LEU A 190 -2.16 -10.37 -26.58
N ARG A 191 -1.40 -11.22 -27.27
CA ARG A 191 -1.85 -12.16 -28.31
C ARG A 191 -1.19 -13.52 -28.13
N GLY A 192 -1.75 -14.56 -28.74
CA GLY A 192 -1.19 -15.91 -28.74
C GLY A 192 -1.45 -16.71 -27.46
N ILE A 193 -2.32 -16.24 -26.55
CA ILE A 193 -2.55 -16.86 -25.25
C ILE A 193 -3.84 -17.70 -25.25
N VAL A 194 -3.78 -18.89 -24.64
CA VAL A 194 -4.90 -19.85 -24.52
C VAL A 194 -5.22 -20.03 -23.04
N GLY A 195 -6.50 -20.09 -22.68
CA GLY A 195 -6.96 -20.36 -21.31
C GLY A 195 -7.44 -21.81 -21.12
N PRO A 196 -7.93 -22.18 -19.91
CA PRO A 196 -8.09 -21.32 -18.74
C PRO A 196 -6.78 -21.15 -17.95
N VAL A 197 -6.29 -19.91 -17.82
CA VAL A 197 -5.13 -19.56 -16.98
C VAL A 197 -5.38 -18.22 -16.28
N LYS A 198 -4.81 -18.02 -15.09
CA LYS A 198 -4.73 -16.67 -14.49
C LYS A 198 -3.38 -16.07 -14.83
N CYS A 199 -3.35 -14.76 -15.03
CA CYS A 199 -2.15 -14.05 -15.43
C CYS A 199 -2.01 -12.71 -14.70
N GLN A 200 -0.78 -12.25 -14.58
CA GLN A 200 -0.40 -11.00 -13.92
C GLN A 200 0.60 -10.25 -14.80
N LEU A 201 0.44 -8.93 -14.92
CA LEU A 201 1.45 -8.04 -15.48
C LEU A 201 2.28 -7.51 -14.32
N VAL A 202 3.58 -7.84 -14.31
CA VAL A 202 4.55 -7.41 -13.31
C VAL A 202 5.49 -6.40 -13.96
N ALA A 203 5.61 -5.21 -13.38
CA ALA A 203 6.72 -4.31 -13.66
C ALA A 203 7.89 -4.68 -12.74
N VAL A 204 9.10 -4.75 -13.30
CA VAL A 204 10.33 -4.93 -12.53
C VAL A 204 11.13 -3.63 -12.60
N SER A 205 11.48 -3.06 -11.45
CA SER A 205 12.26 -1.82 -11.36
C SER A 205 13.70 -2.04 -11.86
N THR A 206 14.39 -0.96 -12.19
CA THR A 206 15.84 -0.98 -12.49
C THR A 206 16.69 -1.39 -11.28
N ALA A 207 16.13 -1.34 -10.06
CA ALA A 207 16.72 -1.88 -8.84
C ALA A 207 16.39 -3.37 -8.59
N GLY A 208 15.47 -3.96 -9.37
CA GLY A 208 15.05 -5.35 -9.25
C GLY A 208 13.78 -5.59 -8.42
N ASP A 209 13.12 -4.55 -7.90
CA ASP A 209 11.86 -4.67 -7.18
C ASP A 209 10.72 -5.06 -8.12
N GLU A 210 9.92 -6.05 -7.71
CA GLU A 210 8.77 -6.51 -8.50
C GLU A 210 7.46 -5.89 -7.99
N ARG A 211 6.62 -5.41 -8.91
CA ARG A 211 5.32 -4.80 -8.62
C ARG A 211 4.26 -5.25 -9.61
N VAL A 212 3.15 -5.80 -9.11
CA VAL A 212 1.99 -6.13 -9.94
C VAL A 212 1.31 -4.84 -10.40
N VAL A 213 1.07 -4.74 -11.71
CA VAL A 213 0.41 -3.61 -12.41
C VAL A 213 -1.07 -3.92 -12.66
N SER A 214 -1.38 -5.19 -12.95
CA SER A 214 -2.74 -5.70 -13.18
C SER A 214 -2.75 -7.24 -13.11
N SER A 215 -3.89 -7.84 -12.83
CA SER A 215 -4.12 -9.28 -12.88
C SER A 215 -5.48 -9.62 -13.50
N TRP A 216 -5.56 -10.75 -14.21
CA TRP A 216 -6.75 -11.16 -14.97
C TRP A 216 -6.83 -12.68 -15.13
N ALA A 217 -7.94 -13.16 -15.67
CA ALA A 217 -8.11 -14.54 -16.12
C ALA A 217 -8.28 -14.58 -17.65
N VAL A 218 -7.61 -15.51 -18.30
CA VAL A 218 -7.80 -15.83 -19.72
C VAL A 218 -8.84 -16.96 -19.82
N PRO A 219 -9.99 -16.75 -20.49
CA PRO A 219 -11.00 -17.79 -20.67
C PRO A 219 -10.54 -18.87 -21.68
N PRO A 220 -11.17 -20.06 -21.71
CA PRO A 220 -10.79 -21.15 -22.63
C PRO A 220 -10.72 -20.78 -24.12
N LYS A 221 -11.47 -19.76 -24.56
CA LYS A 221 -11.42 -19.24 -25.95
C LYS A 221 -10.09 -18.57 -26.33
N GLY A 222 -9.21 -18.25 -25.37
CA GLY A 222 -7.97 -17.52 -25.59
C GLY A 222 -8.15 -16.08 -26.10
N PHE A 223 -7.03 -15.48 -26.53
CA PHE A 223 -6.95 -14.17 -27.19
C PHE A 223 -5.79 -14.10 -28.19
N GLY A 224 -6.03 -13.51 -29.35
CA GLY A 224 -5.07 -13.39 -30.44
C GLY A 224 -4.60 -14.73 -31.01
N ILE A 225 -5.50 -15.70 -31.14
CA ILE A 225 -5.25 -17.07 -31.64
C ILE A 225 -6.20 -17.44 -32.79
N PRO A 226 -5.95 -18.50 -33.58
CA PRO A 226 -6.94 -19.07 -34.48
C PRO A 226 -8.23 -19.42 -33.72
N GLY A 227 -9.38 -18.90 -34.19
CA GLY A 227 -10.68 -19.00 -33.50
C GLY A 227 -11.01 -17.85 -32.54
N SER A 228 -10.02 -17.08 -32.07
CA SER A 228 -10.24 -15.82 -31.33
C SER A 228 -9.14 -14.79 -31.67
N PRO A 229 -9.23 -14.13 -32.84
CA PRO A 229 -8.14 -13.30 -33.39
C PRO A 229 -7.97 -11.94 -32.70
N GLU A 230 -8.96 -11.53 -31.90
CA GLU A 230 -8.95 -10.27 -31.16
C GLU A 230 -7.95 -10.34 -30.00
N PRO A 231 -7.08 -9.31 -29.82
CA PRO A 231 -6.12 -9.31 -28.73
C PRO A 231 -6.81 -9.07 -27.39
N LEU A 232 -6.15 -9.51 -26.31
CA LEU A 232 -6.46 -9.00 -24.99
C LEU A 232 -5.83 -7.62 -24.85
N ARG A 233 -6.65 -6.60 -24.59
CA ARG A 233 -6.19 -5.25 -24.25
C ARG A 233 -6.57 -4.93 -22.82
N LEU A 234 -5.59 -4.44 -22.05
CA LEU A 234 -5.73 -4.13 -20.62
C LEU A 234 -4.98 -2.83 -20.32
N GLN A 235 -5.59 -1.97 -19.50
CA GLN A 235 -4.96 -0.77 -18.97
C GLN A 235 -4.73 -0.96 -17.46
N GLY A 236 -3.54 -0.56 -16.99
CA GLY A 236 -3.14 -0.60 -15.59
C GLY A 236 -2.37 0.65 -15.17
N SER A 237 -1.95 0.67 -13.91
CA SER A 237 -1.29 1.82 -13.28
C SER A 237 -0.24 1.36 -12.29
N ILE A 238 0.83 2.15 -12.14
CA ILE A 238 1.88 1.89 -11.15
C ILE A 238 2.51 3.21 -10.67
N SER A 239 2.91 3.24 -9.40
CA SER A 239 3.58 4.40 -8.77
C SER A 239 5.08 4.54 -9.12
N LEU A 240 5.60 3.71 -10.04
CA LEU A 240 6.96 3.84 -10.57
C LEU A 240 6.95 4.85 -11.72
N ALA A 241 7.96 5.70 -11.77
CA ALA A 241 8.21 6.56 -12.91
C ALA A 241 8.79 5.75 -14.09
N MET A 242 8.57 6.21 -15.33
CA MET A 242 8.90 5.46 -16.56
C MET A 242 10.41 5.17 -16.72
N ASP A 243 11.28 5.96 -16.10
CA ASP A 243 12.73 5.75 -16.00
C ASP A 243 13.13 4.69 -14.96
N GLN A 244 12.34 4.55 -13.89
CA GLN A 244 12.55 3.56 -12.82
C GLN A 244 12.12 2.14 -13.20
N ILE A 245 11.27 1.99 -14.21
CA ILE A 245 10.89 0.68 -14.76
C ILE A 245 12.05 0.18 -15.62
N GLY A 246 12.47 -1.07 -15.40
CA GLY A 246 13.50 -1.75 -16.18
C GLY A 246 12.92 -2.65 -17.27
N ARG A 247 11.88 -3.43 -16.93
CA ARG A 247 11.15 -4.31 -17.86
C ARG A 247 9.75 -4.65 -17.34
N PHE A 248 8.93 -5.23 -18.20
CA PHE A 248 7.67 -5.88 -17.79
C PHE A 248 7.71 -7.38 -18.03
N GLU A 249 6.96 -8.13 -17.24
CA GLU A 249 6.79 -9.58 -17.37
C GLU A 249 5.31 -9.93 -17.25
N VAL A 250 4.81 -10.75 -18.18
CA VAL A 250 3.51 -11.41 -18.06
C VAL A 250 3.76 -12.78 -17.44
N ARG A 251 3.23 -13.01 -16.24
CA ARG A 251 3.40 -14.26 -15.48
C ARG A 251 2.10 -15.01 -15.29
N GLY A 252 2.15 -16.35 -15.25
CA GLY A 252 1.05 -17.21 -14.80
C GLY A 252 0.87 -17.17 -13.27
N ASP A 253 -0.22 -17.74 -12.77
CA ASP A 253 -0.42 -17.95 -11.32
C ASP A 253 0.42 -19.10 -10.73
N ASP A 254 0.97 -19.96 -11.59
CA ASP A 254 2.04 -20.92 -11.28
C ASP A 254 3.42 -20.27 -11.11
N GLY A 255 3.54 -18.96 -11.40
CA GLY A 255 4.80 -18.22 -11.39
C GLY A 255 5.64 -18.36 -12.67
N SER A 256 5.14 -19.06 -13.69
CA SER A 256 5.83 -19.15 -14.99
C SER A 256 5.87 -17.78 -15.68
N VAL A 257 7.01 -17.45 -16.31
CA VAL A 257 7.14 -16.21 -17.09
C VAL A 257 6.73 -16.51 -18.53
N LEU A 258 5.53 -16.05 -18.92
CA LEU A 258 4.95 -16.31 -20.24
C LEU A 258 5.58 -15.41 -21.31
N VAL A 259 5.80 -14.13 -21.00
CA VAL A 259 6.47 -13.16 -21.88
C VAL A 259 7.28 -12.16 -21.04
N VAL A 260 8.49 -11.84 -21.50
CA VAL A 260 9.25 -10.67 -21.01
C VAL A 260 9.23 -9.58 -22.08
N VAL A 261 8.86 -8.36 -21.68
CA VAL A 261 8.88 -7.16 -22.51
C VAL A 261 10.00 -6.25 -22.00
N GLN A 262 11.11 -6.22 -22.73
CA GLN A 262 12.24 -5.33 -22.46
C GLN A 262 11.93 -3.90 -22.94
N ARG A 263 12.84 -2.98 -22.60
CA ARG A 263 12.89 -1.60 -23.10
C ARG A 263 13.62 -1.51 -24.46
#